data_AF-A0A6P5BRX3-F1
#
_entry.id   AF-A0A6P5BRX3-F1
#
_cell.length_a   1.000
_cell.length_b   1.000
_cell.length_c   1.000
_cell.angle_alpha   90.00
_cell.angle_beta   90.00
_cell.angle_gamma   90.00
#
_symmetry.space_group_name_H-M   'P 1'
#
loop_
_entity.id
_entity.type
_entity.pdbx_description
1 polymer ?
#
loop_
_entity_poly.entity_id
_entity_poly.type
_entity_poly.pdbx_seq_one_letter_code
_entity_poly.pdbx_strand_id
1 'polypeptide(L)'
;MLNSKSSSPGQLGHLASVNMKALLILGLLLLSVAVQGKTFKRCELAKTLKNLGLAGYKGVSLANWMCLAEGESSYNTQAKNYNPGSKSTDYGIFQINSKWWCNDGKTPKAVNGCGVSCSALLKDDITQAVACAKKIVSQQGLTAWCTA
;
A
#
# COMPACT_ATOMS: atom_id res chain seq x y z
N MET A 1 -52.96 -30.68 56.73
CA MET A 1 -53.08 -30.72 55.26
C MET A 1 -53.54 -29.37 54.78
N LEU A 2 -52.68 -28.62 54.07
CA LEU A 2 -52.96 -28.00 52.78
C LEU A 2 -51.68 -27.30 52.30
N ASN A 3 -51.26 -27.74 51.13
CA ASN A 3 -50.03 -27.40 50.43
C ASN A 3 -50.28 -26.11 49.63
N SER A 4 -49.42 -25.10 49.73
CA SER A 4 -49.45 -23.94 48.83
C SER A 4 -48.09 -23.79 48.16
N LYS A 5 -48.02 -24.27 46.92
CA LYS A 5 -46.96 -23.95 45.95
C LYS A 5 -47.10 -22.47 45.56
N SER A 6 -45.99 -21.73 45.54
CA SER A 6 -45.89 -20.56 44.64
C SER A 6 -44.46 -20.31 44.18
N SER A 7 -44.29 -20.45 42.86
CA SER A 7 -43.43 -19.67 41.94
C SER A 7 -41.92 -19.53 42.20
N SER A 8 -41.13 -20.22 41.36
CA SER A 8 -39.71 -19.93 41.09
C SER A 8 -39.49 -18.51 40.55
N PRO A 9 -38.50 -17.77 41.04
CA PRO A 9 -38.01 -16.57 40.37
C PRO A 9 -37.22 -16.95 39.11
N GLY A 10 -37.54 -16.27 38.01
CA GLY A 10 -36.98 -16.52 36.69
C GLY A 10 -35.46 -16.37 36.60
N GLN A 11 -34.92 -17.04 35.58
CA GLN A 11 -33.58 -16.85 35.04
C GLN A 11 -33.35 -15.38 34.71
N LEU A 12 -32.69 -14.64 35.60
CA LEU A 12 -32.22 -13.29 35.32
C LEU A 12 -30.73 -13.23 35.66
N GLY A 13 -29.91 -13.04 34.62
CA GLY A 13 -28.54 -12.57 34.79
C GLY A 13 -27.41 -13.59 34.56
N HIS A 14 -27.38 -14.26 33.40
CA HIS A 14 -26.07 -14.53 32.78
C HIS A 14 -25.56 -13.24 32.12
N LEU A 15 -25.25 -12.23 32.94
CA LEU A 15 -24.31 -11.19 32.53
C LEU A 15 -22.94 -11.84 32.64
N ALA A 16 -22.52 -12.50 31.56
CA ALA A 16 -21.17 -13.00 31.42
C ALA A 16 -20.21 -11.86 31.78
N SER A 17 -19.37 -12.07 32.79
CA SER A 17 -18.26 -11.17 33.09
C SER A 17 -17.36 -11.14 31.86
N VAL A 18 -17.56 -10.12 31.01
CA VAL A 18 -16.80 -9.98 29.76
C VAL A 18 -15.40 -9.53 30.17
N ASN A 19 -14.45 -10.46 30.13
CA ASN A 19 -13.08 -10.18 30.53
C ASN A 19 -12.52 -9.02 29.71
N MET A 20 -12.16 -7.89 30.35
CA MET A 20 -11.57 -6.73 29.66
C MET A 20 -10.32 -7.12 28.86
N LYS A 21 -9.55 -8.09 29.36
CA LYS A 21 -8.44 -8.71 28.62
C LYS A 21 -8.91 -9.42 27.35
N ALA A 22 -10.04 -10.13 27.39
CA ALA A 22 -10.61 -10.78 26.22
C ALA A 22 -11.11 -9.76 25.18
N LEU A 23 -11.71 -8.64 25.62
CA LEU A 23 -12.09 -7.53 24.73
C LEU A 23 -10.87 -6.85 24.08
N LEU A 24 -9.79 -6.64 24.84
CA LEU A 24 -8.54 -6.08 24.33
C LEU A 24 -7.85 -7.04 23.33
N ILE A 25 -7.79 -8.33 23.65
CA ILE A 25 -7.21 -9.36 22.77
C ILE A 25 -8.06 -9.50 21.50
N LEU A 26 -9.39 -9.53 21.61
CA LEU A 26 -10.30 -9.57 20.47
C LEU A 26 -10.18 -8.30 19.62
N GLY A 27 -10.06 -7.12 20.24
CA GLY A 27 -9.79 -5.87 19.54
C GLY A 27 -8.45 -5.88 18.80
N LEU A 28 -7.38 -6.42 19.42
CA LEU A 28 -6.06 -6.52 18.79
C LEU A 28 -6.06 -7.50 17.60
N LEU A 29 -6.79 -8.62 17.71
CA LEU A 29 -6.97 -9.59 16.63
C LEU A 29 -7.77 -9.04 15.44
N LEU A 30 -8.76 -8.18 15.70
CA LEU A 30 -9.54 -7.51 14.65
C LEU A 30 -8.74 -6.42 13.93
N LEU A 31 -7.69 -5.87 14.56
CA LEU A 31 -6.81 -4.86 13.96
C LEU A 31 -5.71 -5.45 13.07
N SER A 32 -5.45 -6.76 13.16
CA SER A 32 -4.47 -7.45 12.31
C SER A 32 -5.03 -7.80 10.94
N VAL A 33 -5.48 -6.79 10.18
CA VAL A 33 -5.59 -6.95 8.73
C VAL A 33 -4.18 -6.83 8.17
N ALA A 34 -3.52 -7.97 7.96
CA ALA A 34 -2.25 -7.99 7.24
C ALA A 34 -2.50 -7.47 5.82
N VAL A 35 -2.13 -6.21 5.55
CA VAL A 35 -2.06 -5.68 4.18
C VAL A 35 -0.88 -6.37 3.51
N GLN A 36 -1.12 -7.56 2.96
CA GLN A 36 -0.15 -8.26 2.12
C GLN A 36 0.04 -7.49 0.82
N GLY A 37 1.29 -7.32 0.40
CA GLY A 37 1.60 -6.60 -0.83
C GLY A 37 1.17 -7.38 -2.04
N LYS A 38 0.48 -6.71 -2.96
CA LYS A 38 0.20 -7.30 -4.26
C LYS A 38 1.46 -7.36 -5.11
N THR A 39 1.82 -8.57 -5.54
CA THR A 39 2.70 -8.79 -6.68
C THR A 39 1.83 -9.07 -7.90
N PHE A 40 1.85 -8.18 -8.89
CA PHE A 40 1.05 -8.38 -10.09
C PHE A 40 1.60 -9.54 -10.94
N LYS A 41 0.70 -10.26 -11.61
CA LYS A 41 1.10 -11.10 -12.75
C LYS A 41 1.41 -10.22 -13.95
N ARG A 42 2.35 -10.64 -14.81
CA ARG A 42 2.81 -9.87 -15.99
C ARG A 42 1.65 -9.33 -16.85
N CYS A 43 0.73 -10.17 -17.28
CA CYS A 43 -0.40 -9.75 -18.13
C CYS A 43 -1.43 -8.89 -17.39
N GLU A 44 -1.58 -9.08 -16.08
CA GLU A 44 -2.46 -8.27 -15.24
C GLU A 44 -1.92 -6.84 -15.11
N LEU A 45 -0.62 -6.71 -14.84
CA LEU A 45 0.03 -5.41 -14.81
C LEU A 45 -0.04 -4.73 -16.18
N ALA A 46 0.28 -5.43 -17.28
CA ALA A 46 0.24 -4.84 -18.62
C ALA A 46 -1.14 -4.26 -18.97
N LYS A 47 -2.22 -4.99 -18.65
CA LYS A 47 -3.60 -4.49 -18.80
C LYS A 47 -3.85 -3.26 -17.93
N THR A 48 -3.43 -3.31 -16.67
CA THR A 48 -3.60 -2.21 -15.71
C THR A 48 -2.86 -0.95 -16.18
N LEU A 49 -1.59 -1.05 -16.58
CA LEU A 49 -0.80 0.08 -17.07
C LEU A 49 -1.35 0.65 -18.39
N LYS A 50 -1.82 -0.21 -19.29
CA LYS A 50 -2.52 0.23 -20.51
C LYS A 50 -3.78 1.01 -20.16
N ASN A 51 -4.61 0.51 -19.26
CA ASN A 51 -5.86 1.14 -18.86
C ASN A 51 -5.64 2.48 -18.12
N LEU A 52 -4.55 2.57 -17.34
CA LEU A 52 -4.13 3.82 -16.70
C LEU A 52 -3.40 4.78 -17.65
N GLY A 53 -3.31 4.44 -18.94
CA GLY A 53 -2.82 5.31 -20.01
C GLY A 53 -1.32 5.51 -20.01
N LEU A 54 -0.54 4.47 -19.73
CA LEU A 54 0.93 4.48 -19.91
C LEU A 54 1.40 4.00 -21.28
N ALA A 55 0.57 3.23 -22.00
CA ALA A 55 0.92 2.72 -23.32
C ALA A 55 1.07 3.89 -24.34
N GLY A 56 2.31 4.27 -24.65
CA GLY A 56 2.63 5.40 -25.53
C GLY A 56 2.75 6.75 -24.82
N TYR A 57 2.63 6.80 -23.48
CA TYR A 57 2.71 8.06 -22.75
C TYR A 57 4.08 8.72 -22.96
N LYS A 58 4.08 9.94 -23.51
CA LYS A 58 5.31 10.68 -23.87
C LYS A 58 6.28 9.87 -24.75
N GLY A 59 5.74 9.02 -25.63
CA GLY A 59 6.54 8.18 -26.53
C GLY A 59 7.10 6.91 -25.89
N VAL A 60 6.82 6.65 -24.60
CA VAL A 60 7.26 5.45 -23.91
C VAL A 60 6.32 4.28 -24.21
N SER A 61 6.87 3.18 -24.74
CA SER A 61 6.10 1.98 -25.05
C SER A 61 5.59 1.28 -23.78
N LEU A 62 4.49 0.53 -23.89
CA LEU A 62 4.03 -0.32 -22.78
C LEU A 62 5.09 -1.36 -22.37
N ALA A 63 5.88 -1.85 -23.33
CA ALA A 63 6.95 -2.81 -23.06
C ALA A 63 8.04 -2.21 -22.16
N ASN A 64 8.42 -0.95 -22.36
CA ASN A 64 9.39 -0.27 -21.50
C ASN A 64 8.85 -0.11 -20.08
N TRP A 65 7.58 0.28 -19.92
CA TRP A 65 6.95 0.34 -18.59
C TRP A 65 6.90 -1.01 -17.87
N MET A 66 6.65 -2.09 -18.62
CA MET A 66 6.71 -3.45 -18.08
C MET A 66 8.13 -3.85 -17.68
N CYS A 67 9.14 -3.51 -18.48
CA CYS A 67 10.54 -3.79 -18.16
C CYS A 67 10.99 -3.04 -16.91
N LEU A 68 10.65 -1.75 -16.82
CA LEU A 68 10.91 -0.92 -15.66
C LEU A 68 10.32 -1.54 -14.38
N ALA A 69 9.02 -1.86 -14.38
CA ALA A 69 8.37 -2.43 -13.20
C ALA A 69 8.91 -3.82 -12.80
N GLU A 70 9.40 -4.62 -13.77
CA GLU A 70 10.08 -5.89 -13.50
C GLU A 70 11.44 -5.65 -12.83
N GLY A 71 12.26 -4.78 -13.43
CA GLY A 71 13.62 -4.52 -12.96
C GLY A 71 13.67 -3.79 -11.61
N GLU A 72 12.72 -2.90 -11.35
CA GLU A 72 12.68 -2.11 -10.13
C GLU A 72 12.09 -2.89 -8.94
N SER A 73 11.06 -3.70 -9.14
CA SER A 73 10.34 -4.30 -8.01
C SER A 73 9.85 -5.73 -8.21
N SER A 74 10.12 -6.36 -9.36
CA SER A 74 9.50 -7.62 -9.76
C SER A 74 7.97 -7.56 -9.64
N TYR A 75 7.38 -6.42 -10.05
CA TYR A 75 5.95 -6.12 -9.98
C TYR A 75 5.33 -6.06 -8.57
N ASN A 76 6.15 -6.01 -7.51
CA ASN A 76 5.68 -5.91 -6.13
C ASN A 76 5.32 -4.46 -5.77
N THR A 77 4.07 -4.24 -5.39
CA THR A 77 3.54 -2.91 -4.99
C THR A 77 4.06 -2.44 -3.64
N GLN A 78 4.54 -3.33 -2.77
CA GLN A 78 5.07 -2.99 -1.46
C GLN A 78 6.61 -3.00 -1.38
N ALA A 79 7.28 -3.14 -2.52
CA ALA A 79 8.74 -3.11 -2.57
C ALA A 79 9.28 -1.80 -1.97
N LYS A 80 10.35 -1.93 -1.17
CA LYS A 80 11.08 -0.81 -0.58
C LYS A 80 12.56 -1.07 -0.66
N ASN A 81 13.31 -0.04 -1.04
CA ASN A 81 14.77 -0.06 -1.01
C ASN A 81 15.28 1.18 -0.26
N TYR A 82 16.04 0.99 0.82
CA TYR A 82 16.62 2.09 1.58
C TYR A 82 17.98 2.47 1.00
N ASN A 83 18.21 3.77 0.81
CA ASN A 83 19.43 4.33 0.25
C ASN A 83 20.24 5.05 1.35
N PRO A 84 21.29 4.43 1.94
CA PRO A 84 22.00 4.99 3.08
C PRO A 84 22.69 6.33 2.78
N GLY A 85 23.24 6.50 1.57
CA GLY A 85 23.98 7.70 1.19
C GLY A 85 23.12 8.96 1.15
N SER A 86 21.89 8.87 0.65
CA SER A 86 20.94 9.99 0.59
C SER A 86 19.94 10.01 1.74
N LYS A 87 19.97 8.99 2.62
CA LYS A 87 18.99 8.75 3.69
C LYS A 87 17.54 8.79 3.18
N SER A 88 17.33 8.27 1.97
CA SER A 88 16.03 8.20 1.29
C SER A 88 15.58 6.75 1.13
N THR A 89 14.36 6.54 0.67
CA THR A 89 13.81 5.21 0.38
C THR A 89 13.07 5.26 -0.95
N ASP A 90 13.19 4.20 -1.74
CA ASP A 90 12.43 3.98 -2.97
C ASP A 90 11.16 3.19 -2.65
N TYR A 91 10.03 3.58 -3.24
CA TYR A 91 8.71 3.05 -2.87
C TYR A 91 7.95 2.45 -4.06
N GLY A 92 7.46 1.24 -3.82
CA GLY A 92 6.42 0.58 -4.59
C GLY A 92 6.87 0.10 -5.97
N ILE A 93 5.88 -0.10 -6.84
CA ILE A 93 6.05 -0.81 -8.11
C ILE A 93 7.03 -0.15 -9.10
N PHE A 94 7.27 1.15 -8.93
CA PHE A 94 8.21 1.92 -9.76
C PHE A 94 9.39 2.46 -8.95
N GLN A 95 9.62 1.97 -7.72
CA GLN A 95 10.73 2.40 -6.85
C GLN A 95 10.90 3.94 -6.81
N ILE A 96 9.81 4.66 -6.57
CA ILE A 96 9.81 6.13 -6.58
C ILE A 96 10.48 6.66 -5.30
N ASN A 97 11.53 7.46 -5.47
CA ASN A 97 12.38 7.91 -4.37
C ASN A 97 11.79 9.06 -3.52
N SER A 98 11.85 8.92 -2.19
CA SER A 98 11.35 9.92 -1.22
C SER A 98 12.15 11.21 -1.13
N LYS A 99 13.36 11.27 -1.68
CA LYS A 99 14.14 12.51 -1.71
C LYS A 99 13.48 13.57 -2.61
N TRP A 100 12.81 13.12 -3.67
CA TRP A 100 12.39 13.99 -4.77
C TRP A 100 10.89 13.97 -5.05
N TRP A 101 10.22 12.84 -4.86
CA TRP A 101 8.91 12.63 -5.49
C TRP A 101 7.77 12.42 -4.50
N CYS A 102 8.01 11.84 -3.33
CA CYS A 102 6.99 11.59 -2.32
C CYS A 102 7.49 11.96 -0.92
N ASN A 103 6.56 12.21 0.00
CA ASN A 103 6.89 12.50 1.40
C ASN A 103 6.76 11.25 2.28
N ASP A 104 7.82 10.85 2.97
CA ASP A 104 7.81 9.77 3.98
C ASP A 104 7.96 10.28 5.42
N GLY A 105 8.05 11.59 5.62
CA GLY A 105 8.19 12.24 6.93
C GLY A 105 9.56 12.10 7.60
N LYS A 106 10.51 11.40 6.98
CA LYS A 106 11.83 11.10 7.60
C LYS A 106 13.03 11.39 6.69
N THR A 107 12.82 11.51 5.38
CA THR A 107 13.90 11.79 4.42
C THR A 107 14.39 13.25 4.57
N PRO A 108 15.68 13.49 4.90
CA PRO A 108 16.17 14.84 5.17
C PRO A 108 16.17 15.71 3.91
N LYS A 109 15.75 16.98 4.03
CA LYS A 109 15.75 17.96 2.92
C LYS A 109 15.10 17.39 1.66
N ALA A 110 14.01 16.64 1.82
CA ALA A 110 13.25 16.08 0.70
C ALA A 110 12.34 17.14 0.07
N VAL A 111 12.03 16.94 -1.20
CA VAL A 111 10.94 17.63 -1.88
C VAL A 111 9.85 16.62 -2.24
N ASN A 112 8.61 17.06 -2.27
CA ASN A 112 7.46 16.20 -2.57
C ASN A 112 6.95 16.50 -3.99
N GLY A 113 7.76 16.15 -4.99
CA GLY A 113 7.49 16.50 -6.39
C GLY A 113 6.12 16.03 -6.88
N CYS A 114 5.60 14.90 -6.41
CA CYS A 114 4.28 14.40 -6.79
C CYS A 114 3.15 14.84 -5.84
N GLY A 115 3.45 15.49 -4.71
CA GLY A 115 2.43 15.94 -3.76
C GLY A 115 1.70 14.79 -3.05
N VAL A 116 2.37 13.65 -2.86
CA VAL A 116 1.77 12.43 -2.27
C VAL A 116 2.58 11.92 -1.08
N SER A 117 1.93 11.21 -0.16
CA SER A 117 2.64 10.40 0.82
C SER A 117 3.29 9.20 0.13
N CYS A 118 4.51 8.83 0.50
CA CYS A 118 5.15 7.62 -0.01
C CYS A 118 4.36 6.35 0.34
N SER A 119 3.56 6.36 1.41
CA SER A 119 2.66 5.25 1.74
C SER A 119 1.54 5.04 0.71
N ALA A 120 1.14 6.09 -0.02
CA ALA A 120 0.16 5.97 -1.09
C ALA A 120 0.71 5.20 -2.31
N LEU A 121 2.03 5.15 -2.46
CA LEU A 121 2.71 4.43 -3.54
C LEU A 121 2.86 2.93 -3.26
N LEU A 122 2.52 2.49 -2.04
CA LEU A 122 2.59 1.09 -1.59
C LEU A 122 1.25 0.36 -1.69
N LYS A 123 0.20 1.01 -2.20
CA LYS A 123 -1.13 0.43 -2.32
C LYS A 123 -1.19 -0.54 -3.51
N ASP A 124 -2.04 -1.55 -3.39
CA ASP A 124 -2.37 -2.47 -4.49
C ASP A 124 -3.01 -1.75 -5.68
N ASP A 125 -3.79 -0.70 -5.41
CA ASP A 125 -4.22 0.27 -6.41
C ASP A 125 -3.06 1.22 -6.75
N ILE A 126 -2.44 0.97 -7.90
CA ILE A 126 -1.27 1.69 -8.38
C ILE A 126 -1.60 3.03 -9.06
N THR A 127 -2.83 3.53 -8.99
CA THR A 127 -3.24 4.79 -9.64
C THR A 127 -2.35 5.97 -9.24
N GLN A 128 -2.03 6.11 -7.94
CA GLN A 128 -1.14 7.17 -7.45
C GLN A 128 0.31 6.98 -7.91
N ALA A 129 0.79 5.73 -7.96
CA ALA A 129 2.11 5.41 -8.47
C ALA A 129 2.24 5.74 -9.97
N VAL A 130 1.23 5.42 -10.78
CA VAL A 130 1.18 5.78 -12.20
C VAL A 130 1.10 7.29 -12.40
N ALA A 131 0.29 8.00 -11.62
CA ALA A 131 0.20 9.46 -11.70
C ALA A 131 1.55 10.13 -11.41
N CYS A 132 2.27 9.65 -10.38
CA CYS A 132 3.60 10.15 -10.05
C CYS A 132 4.62 9.79 -11.15
N ALA A 133 4.67 8.54 -11.63
CA ALA A 133 5.56 8.13 -12.71
C ALA A 133 5.34 8.95 -14.01
N LYS A 134 4.08 9.28 -14.34
CA LYS A 134 3.75 10.19 -15.46
C LYS A 134 4.37 11.58 -15.29
N LYS A 135 4.41 12.10 -14.07
CA LYS A 135 5.02 13.39 -13.75
C LYS A 135 6.55 13.33 -13.86
N ILE A 136 7.17 12.23 -13.42
CA ILE A 136 8.62 12.02 -13.55
C ILE A 136 9.00 11.98 -15.03
N VAL A 137 8.33 11.14 -15.83
CA VAL A 137 8.61 11.01 -17.27
C VAL A 137 8.34 12.29 -18.04
N SER A 138 7.34 13.10 -17.66
CA SER A 138 7.11 14.37 -18.33
C SER A 138 8.22 15.40 -18.09
N GLN A 139 8.99 15.26 -17.01
CA GLN A 139 10.07 16.17 -16.64
C GLN A 139 11.46 15.65 -17.05
N GLN A 140 11.69 14.34 -16.94
CA GLN A 140 13.02 13.73 -17.00
C GLN A 140 13.12 12.57 -17.98
N GLY A 141 12.02 12.15 -18.61
CA GLY A 141 11.97 10.92 -19.40
C GLY A 141 12.13 9.65 -18.55
N LEU A 142 12.36 8.52 -19.22
CA LEU A 142 12.58 7.23 -18.55
C LEU A 142 13.96 7.11 -17.90
N THR A 143 14.94 7.92 -18.34
CA THR A 143 16.32 7.93 -17.80
C THR A 143 16.41 8.36 -16.33
N ALA A 144 15.30 8.81 -15.74
CA ALA A 144 15.19 9.01 -14.30
C ALA A 144 15.30 7.71 -13.49
N TRP A 145 15.10 6.56 -14.13
CA TRP A 145 15.33 5.23 -13.56
C TRP A 145 16.61 4.64 -14.14
N CYS A 146 17.43 4.04 -13.28
CA CYS A 146 18.68 3.39 -13.70
C CYS A 146 18.44 2.11 -14.53
N THR A 147 17.23 1.56 -14.47
CA THR A 147 16.85 0.29 -15.11
C THR A 147 16.22 0.47 -16.50
N ALA A 148 16.05 1.71 -16.97
CA ALA A 148 15.31 2.05 -18.18
C ALA A 148 16.19 2.47 -19.38
#